data_AF-A0A359LPB6-F1
#
_entry.id   AF-A0A359LPB6-F1
#
_cell.length_a   1.000
_cell.length_b   1.000
_cell.length_c   1.000
_cell.angle_alpha   90.00
_cell.angle_beta   90.00
_cell.angle_gamma   90.00
#
_symmetry.space_group_name_H-M   'P 1'
#
loop_
_entity.id
_entity.type
_entity.pdbx_description
1 polymer ?
#
loop_
_entity_poly.entity_id
_entity_poly.type
_entity_poly.pdbx_seq_one_letter_code
_entity_poly.pdbx_strand_id
1 'polypeptide(L)'
;MAAGQVVDVERRGEHGPALLLIPEAGVRADSWSAFLDRNASRYRMAAVTLRGGAGVEALSRWLDEQKLNRVVIAGQGAGGTLGVALAAKRPDVIAGAVSINGAITSSPGRPSFALDYLAPDRVDLYRSAAAVAPPPDMDQLLRAVTVPVLSLRHVPRGPNVDGAAIRAEWAAELKRAGAPLTVQTAFVDGGEYFLEEFLPEVVDDALERFVRGQEVKDYHKRFPPPQPGAAPCSSDPAFRDFDFWVGDWDVKPAQGPTPPQPMFNRITREERGCLIHEAWNGGGLTGQSFNIFEASRRIWRQFWVDAGGTVHEYWGRWRDGAMRMRGFIRSPRFAAPLPVRLTFFRLGPDTVRQFSETSADGGTTWSTAYDFIYERRK
;
A
#
# COMPACT_ATOMS: atom_id res chain seq x y z
N MET A 1 -29.45 2.50 -8.24
CA MET A 1 -28.08 2.53 -7.68
C MET A 1 -27.86 3.89 -7.04
N ALA A 2 -27.28 3.96 -5.84
CA ALA A 2 -26.97 5.25 -5.21
C ALA A 2 -26.01 6.05 -6.10
N ALA A 3 -26.17 7.37 -6.19
CA ALA A 3 -25.26 8.21 -6.95
C ALA A 3 -23.85 8.13 -6.36
N GLY A 4 -22.85 8.00 -7.22
CA GLY A 4 -21.45 7.97 -6.79
C GLY A 4 -21.04 9.26 -6.08
N GLN A 5 -20.29 9.13 -4.99
CA GLN A 5 -19.83 10.25 -4.17
C GLN A 5 -18.42 10.01 -3.60
N VAL A 6 -17.72 11.12 -3.33
CA VAL A 6 -16.53 11.14 -2.46
C VAL A 6 -17.02 11.03 -1.02
N VAL A 7 -16.58 10.00 -0.29
CA VAL A 7 -17.12 9.68 1.05
C VAL A 7 -16.16 9.93 2.20
N ASP A 8 -14.86 10.03 1.91
CA ASP A 8 -13.83 10.27 2.92
C ASP A 8 -12.68 11.03 2.27
N VAL A 9 -12.07 11.95 3.03
CA VAL A 9 -11.02 12.84 2.54
C VAL A 9 -9.94 13.01 3.60
N GLU A 10 -8.73 12.55 3.31
CA GLU A 10 -7.55 12.90 4.10
C GLU A 10 -6.85 14.10 3.49
N ARG A 11 -6.40 15.05 4.32
CA ARG A 11 -5.64 16.22 3.87
C ARG A 11 -4.33 16.35 4.63
N ARG A 12 -3.27 16.70 3.93
CA ARG A 12 -1.98 17.13 4.51
C ARG A 12 -1.36 18.22 3.64
N GLY A 13 -0.59 19.08 4.30
CA GLY A 13 0.10 20.19 3.67
C GLY A 13 -0.81 21.35 3.28
N GLU A 14 -0.28 22.55 3.39
CA GLU A 14 -1.03 23.81 3.21
C GLU A 14 -0.51 24.66 2.04
N HIS A 15 0.65 24.30 1.51
CA HIS A 15 1.39 25.08 0.52
C HIS A 15 1.89 24.23 -0.64
N GLY A 16 2.26 24.89 -1.74
CA GLY A 16 2.79 24.23 -2.93
C GLY A 16 1.70 23.72 -3.90
N PRO A 17 2.10 22.95 -4.93
CA PRO A 17 1.19 22.39 -5.93
C PRO A 17 0.07 21.56 -5.30
N ALA A 18 -1.12 21.62 -5.87
CA ALA A 18 -2.27 20.86 -5.40
C ALA A 18 -2.23 19.43 -5.95
N LEU A 19 -2.23 18.43 -5.07
CA LEU A 19 -2.31 17.02 -5.44
C LEU A 19 -3.63 16.39 -4.98
N LEU A 20 -4.28 15.67 -5.88
CA LEU A 20 -5.40 14.78 -5.55
C LEU A 20 -4.95 13.33 -5.70
N LEU A 21 -4.98 12.59 -4.59
CA LEU A 21 -4.60 11.19 -4.53
C LEU A 21 -5.85 10.30 -4.60
N ILE A 22 -5.87 9.38 -5.55
CA ILE A 22 -7.00 8.47 -5.74
C ILE A 22 -6.51 7.03 -5.57
N PRO A 23 -6.95 6.31 -4.53
CA PRO A 23 -6.55 4.94 -4.32
C PRO A 23 -7.21 4.00 -5.37
N GLU A 24 -6.84 2.73 -5.32
CA GLU A 24 -7.50 1.68 -6.10
C GLU A 24 -8.99 1.56 -5.76
N ALA A 25 -9.79 1.00 -6.68
CA ALA A 25 -11.20 0.72 -6.43
C ALA A 25 -11.38 -0.11 -5.14
N GLY A 26 -12.27 0.36 -4.26
CA GLY A 26 -12.53 -0.28 -2.97
C GLY A 26 -11.51 0.02 -1.88
N VAL A 27 -10.46 0.78 -2.17
CA VAL A 27 -9.44 1.18 -1.19
C VAL A 27 -9.74 2.58 -0.64
N ARG A 28 -9.48 2.75 0.65
CA ARG A 28 -9.71 4.02 1.38
C ARG A 28 -8.56 5.01 1.18
N ALA A 29 -8.86 6.28 1.38
CA ALA A 29 -7.92 7.40 1.33
C ALA A 29 -6.72 7.22 2.29
N ASP A 30 -6.93 6.53 3.41
CA ASP A 30 -5.89 6.25 4.43
C ASP A 30 -4.79 5.28 3.96
N SER A 31 -4.95 4.68 2.78
CA SER A 31 -3.85 4.00 2.09
C SER A 31 -2.73 4.99 1.71
N TRP A 32 -3.07 6.26 1.51
CA TRP A 32 -2.12 7.33 1.16
C TRP A 32 -1.56 8.10 2.36
N SER A 33 -1.99 7.84 3.62
CA SER A 33 -1.58 8.66 4.78
C SER A 33 -0.06 8.79 4.91
N ALA A 34 0.67 7.69 4.71
CA ALA A 34 2.13 7.74 4.80
C ALA A 34 2.75 8.65 3.72
N PHE A 35 2.22 8.66 2.50
CA PHE A 35 2.65 9.57 1.44
C PHE A 35 2.31 11.01 1.78
N LEU A 36 1.09 11.22 2.27
CA LEU A 36 0.60 12.53 2.69
C LEU A 36 1.49 13.13 3.79
N ASP A 37 1.86 12.34 4.80
CA ASP A 37 2.70 12.79 5.92
C ASP A 37 4.12 13.12 5.44
N ARG A 38 4.75 12.26 4.63
CA ARG A 38 6.11 12.49 4.10
C ARG A 38 6.21 13.70 3.18
N ASN A 39 5.16 14.02 2.44
CA ASN A 39 5.17 15.08 1.43
C ASN A 39 4.42 16.35 1.85
N ALA A 40 3.95 16.43 3.11
CA ALA A 40 3.13 17.54 3.62
C ALA A 40 3.81 18.92 3.51
N SER A 41 5.14 18.97 3.54
CA SER A 41 5.90 20.21 3.38
C SER A 41 6.04 20.68 1.92
N ARG A 42 5.71 19.82 0.94
CA ARG A 42 5.96 20.05 -0.49
C ARG A 42 4.69 20.41 -1.26
N TYR A 43 3.56 19.87 -0.84
CA TYR A 43 2.31 19.93 -1.59
C TYR A 43 1.12 20.22 -0.69
N ARG A 44 0.06 20.76 -1.29
CA ARG A 44 -1.27 20.81 -0.70
C ARG A 44 -2.06 19.61 -1.20
N MET A 45 -2.30 18.63 -0.35
CA MET A 45 -2.78 17.32 -0.80
C MET A 45 -4.14 16.96 -0.22
N ALA A 46 -4.92 16.25 -1.03
CA ALA A 46 -6.11 15.53 -0.58
C ALA A 46 -6.07 14.10 -1.13
N ALA A 47 -6.30 13.09 -0.29
CA ALA A 47 -6.61 11.73 -0.73
C ALA A 47 -8.10 11.46 -0.54
N VAL A 48 -8.75 10.81 -1.51
CA VAL A 48 -10.22 10.65 -1.52
C VAL A 48 -10.65 9.19 -1.60
N THR A 49 -11.68 8.82 -0.85
CA THR A 49 -12.36 7.52 -0.99
C THR A 49 -13.60 7.67 -1.85
N LEU A 50 -13.77 6.77 -2.82
CA LEU A 50 -14.89 6.74 -3.76
C LEU A 50 -15.86 5.62 -3.41
N ARG A 51 -17.17 5.89 -3.46
CA ARG A 51 -18.22 4.88 -3.23
C ARG A 51 -19.32 4.93 -4.28
N GLY A 52 -19.89 3.76 -4.60
CA GLY A 52 -21.14 3.65 -5.36
C GLY A 52 -20.98 3.92 -6.86
N GLY A 53 -19.91 3.44 -7.48
CA GLY A 53 -19.64 3.73 -8.90
C GLY A 53 -19.26 5.20 -9.16
N ALA A 54 -18.74 5.90 -8.14
CA ALA A 54 -18.22 7.26 -8.27
C ALA A 54 -17.08 7.29 -9.29
N GLY A 55 -17.41 7.70 -10.50
CA GLY A 55 -16.47 7.93 -11.59
C GLY A 55 -16.10 9.41 -11.73
N VAL A 56 -15.78 9.80 -12.97
CA VAL A 56 -15.36 11.15 -13.33
C VAL A 56 -16.34 12.24 -12.86
N GLU A 57 -17.64 12.03 -13.00
CA GLU A 57 -18.64 13.06 -12.67
C GLU A 57 -18.70 13.40 -11.16
N ALA A 58 -18.55 12.40 -10.30
CA ALA A 58 -18.53 12.61 -8.85
C ALA A 58 -17.29 13.40 -8.42
N LEU A 59 -16.14 13.07 -9.00
CA LEU A 59 -14.89 13.78 -8.76
C LEU A 59 -14.90 15.19 -9.34
N SER A 60 -15.48 15.40 -10.53
CA SER A 60 -15.68 16.72 -11.13
C SER A 60 -16.47 17.64 -10.20
N ARG A 61 -17.64 17.17 -9.72
CA ARG A 61 -18.46 17.95 -8.77
C ARG A 61 -17.70 18.26 -7.49
N TRP A 62 -17.00 17.28 -6.94
CA TRP A 62 -16.21 17.48 -5.73
C TRP A 62 -15.10 18.52 -5.96
N LEU A 63 -14.36 18.46 -7.07
CA LEU A 63 -13.34 19.46 -7.42
C LEU A 63 -13.91 20.88 -7.50
N ASP A 64 -15.09 21.03 -8.11
CA ASP A 64 -15.81 22.31 -8.22
C ASP A 64 -16.25 22.82 -6.84
N GLU A 65 -16.81 21.95 -5.99
CA GLU A 65 -17.19 22.27 -4.61
C GLU A 65 -16.00 22.70 -3.76
N GLN A 66 -14.85 22.03 -3.93
CA GLN A 66 -13.60 22.37 -3.25
C GLN A 66 -12.93 23.62 -3.82
N LYS A 67 -13.45 24.20 -4.91
CA LYS A 67 -12.88 25.34 -5.63
C LYS A 67 -11.41 25.13 -5.99
N LEU A 68 -11.07 23.89 -6.35
CA LEU A 68 -9.71 23.54 -6.72
C LEU A 68 -9.46 23.88 -8.18
N ASN A 69 -8.24 24.28 -8.50
CA ASN A 69 -7.77 24.51 -9.86
C ASN A 69 -6.30 24.06 -9.97
N ARG A 70 -5.87 23.82 -11.22
CA ARG A 70 -4.51 23.35 -11.54
C ARG A 70 -4.06 22.16 -10.68
N VAL A 71 -4.95 21.20 -10.48
CA VAL A 71 -4.70 20.02 -9.64
C VAL A 71 -3.94 18.97 -10.44
N VAL A 72 -2.88 18.41 -9.87
CA VAL A 72 -2.27 17.18 -10.39
C VAL A 72 -2.94 15.99 -9.71
N ILE A 73 -3.47 15.06 -10.49
CA ILE A 73 -4.03 13.82 -9.95
C ILE A 73 -2.93 12.77 -9.91
N ALA A 74 -2.79 12.04 -8.79
CA ALA A 74 -2.00 10.82 -8.75
C ALA A 74 -2.91 9.67 -8.30
N GLY A 75 -3.08 8.67 -9.16
CA GLY A 75 -4.04 7.61 -8.93
C GLY A 75 -3.43 6.22 -9.05
N GLN A 76 -3.80 5.31 -8.16
CA GLN A 76 -3.40 3.91 -8.21
C GLN A 76 -4.46 3.07 -8.93
N GLY A 77 -4.06 2.27 -9.91
CA GLY A 77 -4.94 1.34 -10.62
C GLY A 77 -6.18 2.03 -11.20
N ALA A 78 -7.39 1.64 -10.76
CA ALA A 78 -8.63 2.30 -11.18
C ALA A 78 -8.64 3.81 -10.85
N GLY A 79 -8.03 4.23 -9.73
CA GLY A 79 -7.84 5.65 -9.41
C GLY A 79 -6.97 6.38 -10.44
N GLY A 80 -5.97 5.70 -10.98
CA GLY A 80 -5.10 6.22 -12.06
C GLY A 80 -5.86 6.35 -13.37
N THR A 81 -6.67 5.33 -13.71
CA THR A 81 -7.58 5.36 -14.85
C THR A 81 -8.56 6.53 -14.77
N LEU A 82 -9.18 6.75 -13.61
CA LEU A 82 -10.08 7.88 -13.37
C LEU A 82 -9.36 9.22 -13.48
N GLY A 83 -8.13 9.31 -12.98
CA GLY A 83 -7.30 10.50 -13.09
C GLY A 83 -7.04 10.91 -14.55
N VAL A 84 -6.72 9.95 -15.42
CA VAL A 84 -6.54 10.21 -16.86
C VAL A 84 -7.86 10.60 -17.52
N ALA A 85 -8.96 9.94 -17.17
CA ALA A 85 -10.29 10.29 -17.69
C ALA A 85 -10.71 11.72 -17.27
N LEU A 86 -10.40 12.13 -16.04
CA LEU A 86 -10.59 13.50 -15.57
C LEU A 86 -9.70 14.50 -16.30
N ALA A 87 -8.42 14.17 -16.52
CA ALA A 87 -7.50 15.01 -17.28
C ALA A 87 -7.99 15.28 -18.72
N ALA A 88 -8.62 14.28 -19.34
CA ALA A 88 -9.25 14.42 -20.66
C ALA A 88 -10.50 15.31 -20.64
N LYS A 89 -11.37 15.14 -19.63
CA LYS A 89 -12.67 15.82 -19.54
C LYS A 89 -12.61 17.23 -18.92
N ARG A 90 -11.62 17.49 -18.05
CA ARG A 90 -11.51 18.72 -17.25
C ARG A 90 -10.10 19.33 -17.32
N PRO A 91 -9.54 19.59 -18.52
CA PRO A 91 -8.22 20.22 -18.64
C PRO A 91 -8.18 21.66 -18.09
N ASP A 92 -9.35 22.27 -17.85
CA ASP A 92 -9.53 23.57 -17.17
C ASP A 92 -9.15 23.53 -15.69
N VAL A 93 -9.33 22.38 -15.03
CA VAL A 93 -9.05 22.18 -13.60
C VAL A 93 -7.81 21.31 -13.39
N ILE A 94 -7.60 20.29 -14.22
CA ILE A 94 -6.54 19.32 -14.06
C ILE A 94 -5.28 19.78 -14.77
N ALA A 95 -4.19 19.99 -14.03
CA ALA A 95 -2.89 20.39 -14.57
C ALA A 95 -2.05 19.20 -15.09
N GLY A 96 -2.40 17.98 -14.67
CA GLY A 96 -1.78 16.75 -15.15
C GLY A 96 -2.26 15.53 -14.37
N ALA A 97 -1.95 14.33 -14.86
CA ALA A 97 -2.30 13.10 -14.17
C ALA A 97 -1.15 12.08 -14.16
N VAL A 98 -0.90 11.46 -13.02
CA VAL A 98 -0.01 10.33 -12.84
C VAL A 98 -0.84 9.09 -12.58
N SER A 99 -0.90 8.20 -13.57
CA SER A 99 -1.56 6.90 -13.47
C SER A 99 -0.54 5.85 -13.05
N ILE A 100 -0.68 5.37 -11.82
CA ILE A 100 0.20 4.39 -11.21
C ILE A 100 -0.42 3.01 -11.41
N ASN A 101 0.13 2.25 -12.34
CA ASN A 101 -0.35 0.93 -12.76
C ASN A 101 -1.84 0.88 -13.19
N GLY A 102 -2.43 2.04 -13.55
CA GLY A 102 -3.80 2.12 -14.06
C GLY A 102 -3.91 1.71 -15.52
N ALA A 103 -5.08 1.19 -15.90
CA ALA A 103 -5.41 0.92 -17.30
C ALA A 103 -5.82 2.24 -17.98
N ILE A 104 -4.96 2.77 -18.85
CA ILE A 104 -5.22 4.03 -19.54
C ILE A 104 -5.66 3.85 -21.00
N THR A 105 -5.88 2.59 -21.41
CA THR A 105 -6.37 2.17 -22.73
C THR A 105 -7.51 1.17 -22.57
N SER A 106 -8.34 0.99 -23.60
CA SER A 106 -9.47 0.06 -23.64
C SER A 106 -9.07 -1.40 -23.97
N SER A 107 -7.77 -1.70 -24.11
CA SER A 107 -7.25 -3.02 -24.49
C SER A 107 -7.79 -4.12 -23.56
N PRO A 108 -8.50 -5.13 -24.08
CA PRO A 108 -8.94 -6.30 -23.30
C PRO A 108 -7.81 -7.33 -23.09
N GLY A 109 -6.61 -7.08 -23.65
CA GLY A 109 -5.56 -8.09 -23.85
C GLY A 109 -4.80 -8.53 -22.61
N ARG A 110 -4.81 -7.76 -21.53
CA ARG A 110 -4.38 -8.19 -20.19
C ARG A 110 -5.22 -7.42 -19.17
N PRO A 111 -5.81 -8.08 -18.16
CA PRO A 111 -6.39 -7.37 -17.03
C PRO A 111 -5.41 -6.30 -16.58
N SER A 112 -5.90 -5.13 -16.18
CA SER A 112 -5.13 -4.18 -15.38
C SER A 112 -4.30 -4.99 -14.39
N PHE A 113 -2.97 -4.95 -14.53
CA PHE A 113 -1.99 -5.73 -13.77
C PHE A 113 -2.13 -5.61 -12.24
N ALA A 114 -3.12 -4.86 -11.75
CA ALA A 114 -3.57 -4.84 -10.37
C ALA A 114 -4.29 -6.14 -9.93
N LEU A 115 -5.07 -6.82 -10.78
CA LEU A 115 -5.91 -7.96 -10.35
C LEU A 115 -5.22 -9.32 -10.46
N ASP A 116 -4.48 -9.59 -11.53
CA ASP A 116 -3.80 -10.88 -11.74
C ASP A 116 -2.65 -11.12 -10.76
N TYR A 117 -2.17 -10.05 -10.13
CA TYR A 117 -1.09 -10.05 -9.15
C TYR A 117 -1.61 -9.87 -7.72
N LEU A 118 -2.93 -9.88 -7.52
CA LEU A 118 -3.48 -10.16 -6.20
C LEU A 118 -3.56 -11.67 -6.09
N ALA A 119 -3.03 -12.25 -5.02
CA ALA A 119 -3.20 -13.67 -4.76
C ALA A 119 -4.68 -14.07 -4.97
N PRO A 120 -5.00 -15.25 -5.56
CA PRO A 120 -6.37 -15.59 -5.98
C PRO A 120 -7.45 -15.43 -4.90
N ASP A 121 -7.06 -15.54 -3.65
CA ASP A 121 -7.87 -15.38 -2.44
C ASP A 121 -8.06 -13.91 -2.00
N ARG A 122 -7.25 -12.98 -2.54
CA ARG A 122 -7.43 -11.53 -2.39
C ARG A 122 -8.34 -10.95 -3.47
N VAL A 123 -8.50 -11.62 -4.62
CA VAL A 123 -9.43 -11.23 -5.69
C VAL A 123 -10.87 -11.14 -5.16
N ASP A 124 -11.26 -12.00 -4.22
CA ASP A 124 -12.60 -11.99 -3.63
C ASP A 124 -12.85 -10.80 -2.67
N LEU A 125 -11.80 -10.28 -2.01
CA LEU A 125 -11.86 -9.05 -1.21
C LEU A 125 -12.13 -7.82 -2.10
N TYR A 126 -11.50 -7.75 -3.27
CA TYR A 126 -11.69 -6.67 -4.25
C TYR A 126 -13.03 -6.76 -5.00
N ARG A 127 -13.61 -7.96 -5.15
CA ARG A 127 -14.96 -8.13 -5.73
C ARG A 127 -16.09 -7.59 -4.84
N SER A 128 -15.85 -7.42 -3.53
CA SER A 128 -16.89 -7.05 -2.56
C SER A 128 -17.15 -5.54 -2.43
N ALA A 129 -16.23 -4.69 -2.89
CA ALA A 129 -16.46 -3.26 -3.00
C ALA A 129 -17.14 -2.96 -4.35
N ALA A 130 -18.25 -2.23 -4.34
CA ALA A 130 -18.95 -1.80 -5.56
C ALA A 130 -17.97 -1.14 -6.54
N ALA A 131 -17.48 -1.92 -7.50
CA ALA A 131 -16.34 -1.56 -8.34
C ALA A 131 -16.66 -0.27 -9.09
N VAL A 132 -15.79 0.73 -8.96
CA VAL A 132 -15.77 1.82 -9.92
C VAL A 132 -15.28 1.20 -11.22
N ALA A 133 -16.21 0.95 -12.15
CA ALA A 133 -15.84 0.44 -13.46
C ALA A 133 -14.98 1.51 -14.16
N PRO A 134 -13.86 1.12 -14.80
CA PRO A 134 -13.15 2.04 -15.68
C PRO A 134 -14.13 2.54 -16.75
N PRO A 135 -14.00 3.80 -17.20
CA PRO A 135 -14.81 4.29 -18.31
C PRO A 135 -14.71 3.34 -19.52
N PRO A 136 -15.83 2.99 -20.17
CA PRO A 136 -15.82 1.98 -21.23
C PRO A 136 -15.06 2.42 -22.49
N ASP A 137 -14.75 3.70 -22.65
CA ASP A 137 -14.03 4.26 -23.82
C ASP A 137 -12.76 5.03 -23.39
N MET A 138 -11.84 4.33 -22.74
CA MET A 138 -10.56 4.93 -22.34
C MET A 138 -9.71 5.38 -23.53
N ASP A 139 -9.77 4.68 -24.67
CA ASP A 139 -9.03 5.09 -25.87
C ASP A 139 -9.49 6.45 -26.42
N GLN A 140 -10.81 6.71 -26.45
CA GLN A 140 -11.34 8.03 -26.83
C GLN A 140 -10.90 9.11 -25.83
N LEU A 141 -11.00 8.83 -24.54
CA LEU A 141 -10.58 9.77 -23.50
C LEU A 141 -9.07 10.06 -23.59
N LEU A 142 -8.26 9.04 -23.80
CA LEU A 142 -6.80 9.17 -23.93
C LEU A 142 -6.43 10.08 -25.11
N ARG A 143 -7.11 9.94 -26.26
CA ARG A 143 -6.91 10.83 -27.42
C ARG A 143 -7.29 12.28 -27.15
N ALA A 144 -8.21 12.53 -26.22
CA ALA A 144 -8.65 13.87 -25.85
C ALA A 144 -7.75 14.55 -24.79
N VAL A 145 -6.76 13.84 -24.25
CA VAL A 145 -5.84 14.41 -23.25
C VAL A 145 -4.97 15.52 -23.85
N THR A 146 -5.10 16.72 -23.30
CA THR A 146 -4.30 17.90 -23.69
C THR A 146 -3.29 18.34 -22.63
N VAL A 147 -3.37 17.77 -21.43
CA VAL A 147 -2.46 18.05 -20.31
C VAL A 147 -1.45 16.92 -20.13
N PRO A 148 -0.30 17.14 -19.47
CA PRO A 148 0.68 16.10 -19.22
C PRO A 148 0.07 14.90 -18.48
N VAL A 149 0.39 13.69 -18.94
CA VAL A 149 0.03 12.43 -18.28
C VAL A 149 1.27 11.55 -18.17
N LEU A 150 1.52 11.02 -16.97
CA LEU A 150 2.53 10.00 -16.73
C LEU A 150 1.85 8.66 -16.44
N SER A 151 2.09 7.66 -17.27
CA SER A 151 1.80 6.27 -16.97
C SER A 151 3.01 5.64 -16.28
N LEU A 152 2.94 5.48 -14.95
CA LEU A 152 3.96 4.78 -14.19
C LEU A 152 3.59 3.30 -14.12
N ARG A 153 4.33 2.44 -14.83
CA ARG A 153 3.96 1.03 -15.06
C ARG A 153 4.92 0.07 -14.35
N HIS A 154 4.37 -0.95 -13.69
CA HIS A 154 5.18 -2.01 -13.12
C HIS A 154 5.71 -2.96 -14.19
N VAL A 155 6.95 -3.40 -14.05
CA VAL A 155 7.53 -4.50 -14.80
C VAL A 155 8.01 -5.54 -13.79
N PRO A 156 7.29 -6.66 -13.63
CA PRO A 156 7.68 -7.72 -12.71
C PRO A 156 9.05 -8.30 -13.09
N ARG A 157 9.79 -8.79 -12.09
CA ARG A 157 11.00 -9.59 -12.28
C ARG A 157 10.73 -11.03 -11.87
N GLY A 158 11.23 -11.97 -12.68
CA GLY A 158 11.16 -13.39 -12.39
C GLY A 158 11.91 -14.20 -13.45
N PRO A 159 12.23 -15.47 -13.16
CA PRO A 159 13.00 -16.32 -14.08
C PRO A 159 12.32 -16.54 -15.44
N ASN A 160 11.00 -16.36 -15.50
CA ASN A 160 10.18 -16.52 -16.71
C ASN A 160 9.51 -15.21 -17.16
N VAL A 161 9.98 -14.04 -16.68
CA VAL A 161 9.39 -12.75 -17.05
C VAL A 161 10.29 -12.03 -18.05
N ASP A 162 9.76 -11.78 -19.25
CA ASP A 162 10.41 -10.93 -20.24
C ASP A 162 9.93 -9.48 -20.08
N GLY A 163 10.68 -8.70 -19.29
CA GLY A 163 10.39 -7.29 -19.07
C GLY A 163 10.48 -6.44 -20.35
N ALA A 164 11.32 -6.81 -21.32
CA ALA A 164 11.45 -6.09 -22.57
C ALA A 164 10.20 -6.27 -23.44
N ALA A 165 9.67 -7.50 -23.51
CA ALA A 165 8.41 -7.79 -24.19
C ALA A 165 7.24 -7.01 -23.56
N ILE A 166 7.13 -6.95 -22.24
CA ILE A 166 6.09 -6.18 -21.53
C ILE A 166 6.14 -4.69 -21.92
N ARG A 167 7.34 -4.11 -21.95
CA ARG A 167 7.55 -2.70 -22.33
C ARG A 167 7.16 -2.44 -23.79
N ALA A 168 7.58 -3.32 -24.69
CA ALA A 168 7.27 -3.21 -26.12
C ALA A 168 5.78 -3.34 -26.41
N GLU A 169 5.11 -4.29 -25.75
CA GLU A 169 3.66 -4.49 -25.84
C GLU A 169 2.90 -3.26 -25.36
N TRP A 170 3.31 -2.69 -24.22
CA TRP A 170 2.69 -1.47 -23.69
C TRP A 170 2.85 -0.27 -24.63
N ALA A 171 4.05 -0.08 -25.19
CA ALA A 171 4.28 0.95 -26.20
C ALA A 171 3.38 0.75 -27.43
N ALA A 172 3.16 -0.49 -27.86
CA ALA A 172 2.26 -0.82 -28.96
C ALA A 172 0.79 -0.55 -28.60
N GLU A 173 0.36 -0.78 -27.36
CA GLU A 173 -0.98 -0.43 -26.88
C GLU A 173 -1.25 1.07 -26.93
N LEU A 174 -0.34 1.90 -26.39
CA LEU A 174 -0.49 3.36 -26.46
C LEU A 174 -0.52 3.87 -27.89
N LYS A 175 0.30 3.29 -28.77
CA LYS A 175 0.29 3.62 -30.20
C LYS A 175 -1.05 3.25 -30.85
N ARG A 176 -1.61 2.08 -30.55
CA ARG A 176 -2.93 1.64 -31.06
C ARG A 176 -4.07 2.51 -30.55
N ALA A 177 -4.01 2.91 -29.28
CA ALA A 177 -4.99 3.81 -28.67
C ALA A 177 -4.93 5.25 -29.23
N GLY A 178 -3.82 5.62 -29.89
CA GLY A 178 -3.60 6.97 -30.41
C GLY A 178 -3.21 7.97 -29.30
N ALA A 179 -2.45 7.51 -28.30
CA ALA A 179 -2.03 8.35 -27.19
C ALA A 179 -1.26 9.58 -27.69
N PRO A 180 -1.60 10.80 -27.24
CA PRO A 180 -0.88 12.02 -27.60
C PRO A 180 0.51 12.07 -26.95
N LEU A 181 1.40 12.92 -27.47
CA LEU A 181 2.77 13.12 -26.94
C LEU A 181 2.80 13.61 -25.48
N THR A 182 1.70 14.18 -25.00
CA THR A 182 1.52 14.57 -23.60
C THR A 182 1.44 13.36 -22.67
N VAL A 183 1.19 12.16 -23.19
CA VAL A 183 1.19 10.89 -22.45
C VAL A 183 2.57 10.25 -22.54
N GLN A 184 3.28 10.22 -21.41
CA GLN A 184 4.56 9.56 -21.26
C GLN A 184 4.41 8.29 -20.43
N THR A 185 5.32 7.34 -20.61
CA THR A 185 5.42 6.16 -19.74
C THR A 185 6.78 6.14 -19.06
N ALA A 186 6.79 5.84 -17.77
CA ALA A 186 7.98 5.40 -17.05
C ALA A 186 7.70 4.05 -16.43
N PHE A 187 8.70 3.18 -16.40
CA PHE A 187 8.56 1.83 -15.88
C PHE A 187 9.30 1.66 -14.55
N VAL A 188 8.71 0.88 -13.66
CA VAL A 188 9.29 0.50 -12.37
C VAL A 188 9.55 -0.98 -12.39
N ASP A 189 10.82 -1.37 -12.40
CA ASP A 189 11.18 -2.77 -12.25
C ASP A 189 11.07 -3.18 -10.78
N GLY A 190 10.23 -4.18 -10.49
CA GLY A 190 9.96 -4.68 -9.14
C GLY A 190 9.97 -6.20 -9.05
N GLY A 191 9.70 -6.75 -7.87
CA GLY A 191 9.40 -8.16 -7.65
C GLY A 191 7.99 -8.51 -8.15
N GLU A 192 7.32 -9.48 -7.52
CA GLU A 192 6.05 -10.01 -8.01
C GLU A 192 4.87 -9.03 -7.86
N TYR A 193 4.87 -8.12 -6.87
CA TYR A 193 3.67 -7.37 -6.50
C TYR A 193 3.88 -5.86 -6.37
N PHE A 194 3.37 -5.09 -7.32
CA PHE A 194 3.49 -3.62 -7.32
C PHE A 194 2.87 -2.94 -6.07
N LEU A 195 1.78 -3.50 -5.51
CA LEU A 195 1.06 -2.92 -4.37
C LEU A 195 1.69 -3.24 -3.01
N GLU A 196 2.31 -4.41 -2.86
CA GLU A 196 3.03 -4.79 -1.64
C GLU A 196 4.43 -4.14 -1.58
N GLU A 197 4.96 -3.83 -2.76
CA GLU A 197 6.32 -3.32 -2.98
C GLU A 197 6.36 -1.83 -3.23
N PHE A 198 5.30 -1.09 -2.92
CA PHE A 198 5.29 0.37 -3.01
C PHE A 198 6.56 0.88 -2.33
N LEU A 199 7.55 1.22 -3.15
CA LEU A 199 8.77 1.89 -2.75
C LEU A 199 8.32 3.33 -2.66
N PRO A 200 7.98 3.84 -1.47
CA PRO A 200 7.42 5.17 -1.34
C PRO A 200 8.31 6.19 -2.05
N GLU A 201 9.62 5.97 -2.07
CA GLU A 201 10.59 6.86 -2.70
C GLU A 201 10.49 6.91 -4.23
N VAL A 202 10.06 5.85 -4.90
CA VAL A 202 9.90 5.83 -6.37
C VAL A 202 8.73 6.70 -6.79
N VAL A 203 7.59 6.56 -6.09
CA VAL A 203 6.40 7.37 -6.36
C VAL A 203 6.64 8.83 -5.93
N ASP A 204 7.32 9.05 -4.81
CA ASP A 204 7.73 10.38 -4.36
C ASP A 204 8.62 11.08 -5.42
N ASP A 205 9.67 10.42 -5.93
CA ASP A 205 10.56 10.98 -6.98
C ASP A 205 9.84 11.18 -8.32
N ALA A 206 9.02 10.22 -8.75
CA ALA A 206 8.26 10.32 -9.99
C ALA A 206 7.28 11.51 -9.97
N LEU A 207 6.55 11.67 -8.86
CA LEU A 207 5.63 12.79 -8.70
C LEU A 207 6.38 14.11 -8.60
N GLU A 208 7.49 14.18 -7.88
CA GLU A 208 8.28 15.41 -7.78
C GLU A 208 8.82 15.86 -9.13
N ARG A 209 9.39 14.94 -9.92
CA ARG A 209 9.86 15.23 -11.28
C ARG A 209 8.72 15.66 -12.19
N PHE A 210 7.62 14.91 -12.19
CA PHE A 210 6.45 15.19 -13.01
C PHE A 210 5.86 16.58 -12.72
N VAL A 211 5.66 16.91 -11.44
CA VAL A 211 5.13 18.23 -11.02
C VAL A 211 6.06 19.37 -11.40
N ARG A 212 7.38 19.13 -11.43
CA ARG A 212 8.40 20.09 -11.89
C ARG A 212 8.55 20.16 -13.41
N GLY A 213 7.77 19.39 -14.18
CA GLY A 213 7.89 19.31 -15.64
C GLY A 213 9.18 18.65 -16.11
N GLN A 214 9.81 17.84 -15.26
CA GLN A 214 11.03 17.10 -15.57
C GLN A 214 10.68 15.73 -16.17
N GLU A 215 11.58 15.22 -17.01
CA GLU A 215 11.49 13.86 -17.52
C GLU A 215 11.52 12.84 -16.37
N VAL A 216 10.57 11.90 -16.40
CA VAL A 216 10.54 10.76 -15.49
C VAL A 216 11.09 9.55 -16.22
N LYS A 217 12.28 9.11 -15.82
CA LYS A 217 12.97 7.95 -16.39
C LYS A 217 12.52 6.66 -15.74
N ASP A 218 12.88 5.55 -16.36
CA ASP A 218 12.66 4.22 -15.80
C ASP A 218 13.41 4.02 -14.48
N TYR A 219 12.71 3.43 -13.52
CA TYR A 219 13.21 3.06 -12.22
C TYR A 219 13.66 1.60 -12.26
N HIS A 220 14.94 1.42 -12.59
CA HIS A 220 15.55 0.09 -12.67
C HIS A 220 16.05 -0.43 -11.32
N LYS A 221 15.70 0.23 -10.19
CA LYS A 221 16.33 0.07 -8.86
C LYS A 221 16.90 -1.34 -8.72
N ARG A 222 18.23 -1.41 -8.85
CA ARG A 222 18.95 -2.65 -8.62
C ARG A 222 18.75 -2.93 -7.14
N PHE A 223 17.88 -3.87 -6.80
CA PHE A 223 18.19 -4.67 -5.63
C PHE A 223 19.57 -5.24 -5.96
N PRO A 224 20.63 -4.88 -5.22
CA PRO A 224 21.92 -5.49 -5.48
C PRO A 224 21.67 -7.00 -5.49
N PRO A 225 22.08 -7.73 -6.54
CA PRO A 225 21.97 -9.18 -6.51
C PRO A 225 22.58 -9.62 -5.17
N PRO A 226 21.94 -10.56 -4.43
CA PRO A 226 22.50 -11.02 -3.18
C PRO A 226 23.96 -11.37 -3.43
N GLN A 227 24.88 -10.67 -2.77
CA GLN A 227 26.30 -10.94 -2.99
C GLN A 227 26.54 -12.38 -2.54
N PRO A 228 27.07 -13.26 -3.41
CA PRO A 228 27.37 -14.63 -3.02
C PRO A 228 28.31 -14.59 -1.79
N GLY A 229 27.85 -15.09 -0.66
CA GLY A 229 28.64 -15.16 0.58
C GLY A 229 28.42 -14.05 1.61
N ALA A 230 27.62 -13.01 1.33
CA ALA A 230 27.17 -12.10 2.39
C ALA A 230 26.01 -12.74 3.16
N ALA A 231 26.09 -12.81 4.49
CA ALA A 231 24.91 -13.03 5.32
C ALA A 231 24.16 -11.68 5.40
N PRO A 232 23.09 -11.46 4.62
CA PRO A 232 22.48 -10.12 4.51
C PRO A 232 21.95 -9.64 5.87
N CYS A 233 21.54 -10.58 6.71
CA CYS A 233 20.95 -10.33 8.02
C CYS A 233 21.94 -9.79 9.06
N SER A 234 23.25 -9.99 8.89
CA SER A 234 24.27 -9.45 9.79
C SER A 234 24.84 -8.10 9.33
N SER A 235 24.62 -7.71 8.07
CA SER A 235 25.29 -6.56 7.44
C SER A 235 24.35 -5.39 7.12
N ASP A 236 23.06 -5.62 6.90
CA ASP A 236 22.07 -4.57 6.66
C ASP A 236 21.33 -4.20 7.96
N PRO A 237 21.44 -2.95 8.46
CA PRO A 237 20.82 -2.52 9.70
C PRO A 237 19.30 -2.71 9.76
N ALA A 238 18.60 -2.75 8.63
CA ALA A 238 17.15 -2.92 8.63
C ALA A 238 16.69 -4.29 9.14
N PHE A 239 17.56 -5.31 9.07
CA PHE A 239 17.31 -6.59 9.73
C PHE A 239 17.36 -6.50 11.26
N ARG A 240 17.75 -5.35 11.83
CA ARG A 240 17.83 -5.09 13.27
C ARG A 240 16.71 -4.17 13.77
N ASP A 241 15.87 -3.65 12.88
CA ASP A 241 14.81 -2.68 13.22
C ASP A 241 13.83 -3.19 14.29
N PHE A 242 13.65 -4.51 14.38
CA PHE A 242 12.70 -5.14 15.30
C PHE A 242 13.36 -5.74 16.56
N ASP A 243 14.66 -5.49 16.77
CA ASP A 243 15.45 -6.10 17.85
C ASP A 243 15.03 -5.69 19.24
N PHE A 244 14.39 -4.52 19.36
CA PHE A 244 13.88 -4.01 20.63
C PHE A 244 12.84 -4.95 21.27
N TRP A 245 12.24 -5.85 20.49
CA TRP A 245 11.28 -6.85 20.96
C TRP A 245 11.92 -8.19 21.37
N VAL A 246 13.20 -8.42 21.05
CA VAL A 246 13.89 -9.67 21.39
C VAL A 246 14.11 -9.78 22.91
N GLY A 247 13.78 -10.95 23.48
CA GLY A 247 13.89 -11.25 24.90
C GLY A 247 12.78 -12.13 25.45
N ASP A 248 12.87 -12.42 26.75
CA ASP A 248 11.81 -13.03 27.54
C ASP A 248 10.98 -11.94 28.23
N TRP A 249 9.66 -12.05 28.13
CA TRP A 249 8.73 -11.01 28.55
C TRP A 249 7.63 -11.58 29.44
N ASP A 250 7.32 -10.86 30.51
CA ASP A 250 6.06 -10.95 31.23
C ASP A 250 5.08 -9.95 30.59
N VAL A 251 3.86 -10.41 30.27
CA VAL A 251 2.91 -9.62 29.49
C VAL A 251 1.65 -9.36 30.30
N LYS A 252 1.16 -8.12 30.25
CA LYS A 252 -0.08 -7.69 30.91
C LYS A 252 -0.90 -6.78 30.00
N PRO A 253 -2.23 -6.70 30.20
CA PRO A 253 -3.03 -5.68 29.54
C PRO A 253 -2.53 -4.27 29.89
N ALA A 254 -2.50 -3.38 28.91
CA ALA A 254 -2.20 -1.96 29.15
C ALA A 254 -3.29 -1.26 29.96
N GLN A 255 -4.53 -1.76 29.85
CA GLN A 255 -5.70 -1.28 30.56
C GLN A 255 -6.56 -2.47 31.01
N GLY A 256 -7.26 -2.30 32.13
CA GLY A 256 -8.12 -3.33 32.71
C GLY A 256 -7.38 -4.30 33.64
N PRO A 257 -8.09 -5.29 34.20
CA PRO A 257 -7.53 -6.22 35.17
C PRO A 257 -6.57 -7.22 34.50
N THR A 258 -5.46 -7.52 35.17
CA THR A 258 -4.55 -8.60 34.76
C THR A 258 -5.28 -9.94 34.86
N PRO A 259 -5.24 -10.79 33.82
CA PRO A 259 -5.80 -12.14 33.89
C PRO A 259 -5.15 -12.95 35.03
N PRO A 260 -5.89 -13.88 35.65
CA PRO A 260 -5.34 -14.71 36.73
C PRO A 260 -4.24 -15.66 36.24
N GLN A 261 -4.25 -15.99 34.94
CA GLN A 261 -3.18 -16.78 34.33
C GLN A 261 -2.10 -15.83 33.81
N PRO A 262 -0.82 -16.05 34.15
CA PRO A 262 0.26 -15.23 33.65
C PRO A 262 0.41 -15.40 32.14
N MET A 263 0.80 -14.33 31.46
CA MET A 263 1.07 -14.34 30.03
C MET A 263 2.56 -14.10 29.83
N PHE A 264 3.20 -14.96 29.05
CA PHE A 264 4.62 -14.93 28.77
C PHE A 264 4.83 -14.95 27.28
N ASN A 265 5.90 -14.28 26.85
CA ASN A 265 6.33 -14.35 25.47
C ASN A 265 7.85 -14.47 25.39
N ARG A 266 8.33 -15.43 24.61
CA ARG A 266 9.75 -15.61 24.33
C ARG A 266 10.03 -15.26 22.90
N ILE A 267 10.88 -14.25 22.69
CA ILE A 267 11.26 -13.75 21.38
C ILE A 267 12.74 -14.03 21.17
N THR A 268 13.06 -14.91 20.22
CA THR A 268 14.43 -15.33 19.89
C THR A 268 14.84 -14.85 18.51
N ARG A 269 16.16 -14.78 18.29
CA ARG A 269 16.73 -14.67 16.95
C ARG A 269 17.16 -16.04 16.47
N GLU A 270 16.69 -16.41 15.31
CA GLU A 270 16.91 -17.71 14.69
C GLU A 270 17.40 -17.52 13.24
N GLU A 271 17.68 -18.61 12.53
CA GLU A 271 18.19 -18.57 11.15
C GLU A 271 19.37 -17.63 10.97
N ARG A 272 20.38 -17.74 11.86
CA ARG A 272 21.58 -16.88 11.89
C ARG A 272 21.24 -15.39 11.99
N GLY A 273 20.13 -15.08 12.67
CA GLY A 273 19.63 -13.73 12.89
C GLY A 273 18.71 -13.20 11.80
N CYS A 274 18.35 -13.99 10.79
CA CYS A 274 17.39 -13.57 9.77
C CYS A 274 15.93 -13.63 10.24
N LEU A 275 15.66 -14.46 11.24
CA LEU A 275 14.33 -14.71 11.78
C LEU A 275 14.25 -14.16 13.22
N ILE A 276 13.17 -13.45 13.52
CA ILE A 276 12.69 -13.24 14.88
C ILE A 276 11.52 -14.19 15.10
N HIS A 277 11.70 -15.15 16.01
CA HIS A 277 10.70 -16.14 16.33
C HIS A 277 10.04 -15.78 17.66
N GLU A 278 8.72 -15.74 17.66
CA GLU A 278 7.88 -15.54 18.84
C GLU A 278 7.30 -16.88 19.28
N ALA A 279 7.39 -17.17 20.57
CA ALA A 279 6.68 -18.26 21.23
C ALA A 279 5.80 -17.72 22.36
N TRP A 280 4.52 -17.56 22.06
CA TRP A 280 3.50 -17.03 22.96
C TRP A 280 2.88 -18.13 23.84
N ASN A 281 2.72 -17.81 25.12
CA ASN A 281 1.91 -18.59 26.04
C ASN A 281 1.17 -17.65 26.99
N GLY A 282 -0.13 -17.45 26.77
CA GLY A 282 -0.91 -16.52 27.58
C GLY A 282 -2.38 -16.47 27.19
N GLY A 283 -3.23 -16.07 28.14
CA GLY A 283 -4.67 -15.90 27.89
C GLY A 283 -5.40 -17.20 27.56
N GLY A 284 -4.84 -18.36 27.93
CA GLY A 284 -5.39 -19.68 27.61
C GLY A 284 -5.11 -20.16 26.18
N LEU A 285 -4.23 -19.47 25.45
CA LEU A 285 -3.84 -19.80 24.08
C LEU A 285 -2.31 -19.88 23.96
N THR A 286 -1.83 -20.85 23.19
CA THR A 286 -0.44 -20.88 22.72
C THR A 286 -0.39 -20.53 21.24
N GLY A 287 0.67 -19.86 20.83
CA GLY A 287 0.88 -19.48 19.44
C GLY A 287 2.32 -19.11 19.16
N GLN A 288 2.63 -18.93 17.89
CA GLN A 288 3.96 -18.59 17.43
C GLN A 288 3.88 -17.64 16.25
N SER A 289 4.89 -16.76 16.12
CA SER A 289 5.09 -16.03 14.88
C SER A 289 6.51 -16.08 14.35
N PHE A 290 6.60 -16.04 13.03
CA PHE A 290 7.84 -15.96 12.28
C PHE A 290 7.93 -14.56 11.66
N ASN A 291 8.93 -13.78 12.09
CA ASN A 291 9.11 -12.41 11.69
C ASN A 291 10.42 -12.25 10.91
N ILE A 292 10.31 -11.88 9.63
CA ILE A 292 11.46 -11.79 8.73
C ILE A 292 11.48 -10.45 8.02
N PHE A 293 12.68 -9.88 7.86
CA PHE A 293 12.87 -8.75 6.98
C PHE A 293 13.12 -9.24 5.55
N GLU A 294 12.20 -8.91 4.65
CA GLU A 294 12.27 -9.26 3.24
C GLU A 294 13.13 -8.21 2.51
N ALA A 295 14.42 -8.50 2.33
CA ALA A 295 15.39 -7.55 1.76
C ALA A 295 15.00 -7.06 0.35
N SER A 296 14.41 -7.93 -0.47
CA SER A 296 13.91 -7.58 -1.82
C SER A 296 12.78 -6.56 -1.79
N ARG A 297 11.99 -6.48 -0.72
CA ARG A 297 10.86 -5.55 -0.61
C ARG A 297 11.08 -4.45 0.42
N ARG A 298 12.13 -4.59 1.23
CA ARG A 298 12.48 -3.74 2.37
C ARG A 298 11.35 -3.63 3.40
N ILE A 299 10.55 -4.68 3.54
CA ILE A 299 9.43 -4.77 4.49
C ILE A 299 9.69 -5.86 5.51
N TRP A 300 9.13 -5.70 6.70
CA TRP A 300 8.98 -6.78 7.66
C TRP A 300 7.72 -7.58 7.35
N ARG A 301 7.83 -8.90 7.40
CA ARG A 301 6.74 -9.86 7.26
C ARG A 301 6.59 -10.61 8.57
N GLN A 302 5.36 -10.85 8.98
CA GLN A 302 5.05 -11.74 10.10
C GLN A 302 4.02 -12.78 9.65
N PHE A 303 4.28 -14.04 9.99
CA PHE A 303 3.32 -15.13 9.86
C PHE A 303 3.04 -15.69 11.25
N TRP A 304 1.80 -15.57 11.72
CA TRP A 304 1.35 -16.04 13.04
C TRP A 304 0.43 -17.25 12.88
N VAL A 305 0.59 -18.22 13.78
CA VAL A 305 -0.30 -19.37 13.97
C VAL A 305 -0.57 -19.59 15.45
N ASP A 306 -1.74 -20.14 15.77
CA ASP A 306 -2.08 -20.49 17.15
C ASP A 306 -2.79 -21.83 17.28
N ALA A 307 -2.89 -22.32 18.53
CA ALA A 307 -3.55 -23.56 18.88
C ALA A 307 -5.08 -23.56 18.58
N GLY A 308 -5.65 -22.40 18.25
CA GLY A 308 -7.03 -22.28 17.76
C GLY A 308 -7.18 -22.51 16.25
N GLY A 309 -6.08 -22.74 15.54
CA GLY A 309 -6.08 -22.90 14.08
C GLY A 309 -6.23 -21.59 13.33
N THR A 310 -5.98 -20.45 13.97
CA THR A 310 -6.02 -19.13 13.32
C THR A 310 -4.69 -18.85 12.63
N VAL A 311 -4.75 -18.20 11.47
CA VAL A 311 -3.58 -17.74 10.73
C VAL A 311 -3.67 -16.24 10.53
N HIS A 312 -2.62 -15.50 10.92
CA HIS A 312 -2.50 -14.09 10.60
C HIS A 312 -1.26 -13.84 9.75
N GLU A 313 -1.42 -12.98 8.76
CA GLU A 313 -0.33 -12.53 7.90
C GLU A 313 -0.21 -11.02 8.01
N TYR A 314 0.96 -10.54 8.41
CA TYR A 314 1.24 -9.11 8.51
C TYR A 314 2.43 -8.70 7.66
N TRP A 315 2.41 -7.44 7.23
CA TRP A 315 3.54 -6.77 6.63
C TRP A 315 3.61 -5.32 7.13
N GLY A 316 4.83 -4.79 7.22
CA GLY A 316 5.04 -3.49 7.83
C GLY A 316 6.45 -2.97 7.68
N ARG A 317 6.68 -1.82 8.32
CA ARG A 317 8.00 -1.19 8.40
C ARG A 317 8.17 -0.54 9.77
N TRP A 318 9.43 -0.40 10.18
CA TRP A 318 9.78 0.48 11.28
C TRP A 318 9.68 1.94 10.83
N ARG A 319 8.91 2.74 11.56
CA ARG A 319 8.76 4.19 11.35
C ARG A 319 8.22 4.85 12.60
N ASP A 320 8.59 6.12 12.80
CA ASP A 320 8.08 6.94 13.91
C ASP A 320 8.25 6.26 15.29
N GLY A 321 9.40 5.60 15.49
CA GLY A 321 9.74 4.93 16.76
C GLY A 321 8.97 3.62 17.03
N ALA A 322 8.30 3.04 16.04
CA ALA A 322 7.53 1.81 16.21
C ALA A 322 7.58 0.90 14.97
N MET A 323 7.44 -0.41 15.19
CA MET A 323 7.15 -1.37 14.12
C MET A 323 5.65 -1.31 13.82
N ARG A 324 5.29 -0.86 12.62
CA ARG A 324 3.89 -0.68 12.22
C ARG A 324 3.55 -1.64 11.10
N MET A 325 2.65 -2.57 11.40
CA MET A 325 2.24 -3.64 10.52
C MET A 325 0.73 -3.58 10.25
N ARG A 326 0.35 -4.06 9.07
CA ARG A 326 -1.03 -4.28 8.65
C ARG A 326 -1.15 -5.71 8.14
N GLY A 327 -2.33 -6.28 8.20
CA GLY A 327 -2.53 -7.68 7.85
C GLY A 327 -3.99 -8.07 7.74
N PHE A 328 -4.19 -9.38 7.65
CA PHE A 328 -5.51 -10.01 7.71
C PHE A 328 -5.51 -11.19 8.66
N ILE A 329 -6.64 -11.36 9.36
CA ILE A 329 -6.94 -12.54 10.17
C ILE A 329 -7.80 -13.48 9.35
N ARG A 330 -7.36 -14.73 9.23
CA ARG A 330 -8.13 -15.81 8.60
C ARG A 330 -8.60 -16.78 9.67
N SER A 331 -9.90 -16.97 9.73
CA SER A 331 -10.52 -17.92 10.66
C SER A 331 -11.79 -18.48 10.02
N PRO A 332 -12.11 -19.77 10.24
CA PRO A 332 -13.41 -20.34 9.87
C PRO A 332 -14.61 -19.61 10.48
N ARG A 333 -14.39 -18.78 11.51
CA ARG A 333 -15.43 -17.96 12.15
C ARG A 333 -15.85 -16.74 11.34
N PHE A 334 -15.07 -16.34 10.34
CA PHE A 334 -15.35 -15.16 9.53
C PHE A 334 -15.66 -15.55 8.08
N ALA A 335 -16.69 -14.92 7.50
CA ALA A 335 -17.06 -15.15 6.11
C ALA A 335 -16.04 -14.59 5.10
N ALA A 336 -15.18 -13.66 5.55
CA ALA A 336 -14.10 -13.05 4.78
C ALA A 336 -12.91 -12.74 5.70
N PRO A 337 -11.68 -12.60 5.16
CA PRO A 337 -10.53 -12.19 5.97
C PRO A 337 -10.77 -10.84 6.66
N LEU A 338 -10.47 -10.77 7.96
CA LEU A 338 -10.71 -9.58 8.78
C LEU A 338 -9.46 -8.67 8.79
N PRO A 339 -9.54 -7.41 8.32
CA PRO A 339 -8.43 -6.46 8.40
C PRO A 339 -7.92 -6.25 9.83
N VAL A 340 -6.59 -6.19 9.97
CA VAL A 340 -5.91 -5.97 11.26
C VAL A 340 -4.75 -4.98 11.13
N ARG A 341 -4.57 -4.13 12.13
CA ARG A 341 -3.38 -3.30 12.37
C ARG A 341 -2.67 -3.84 13.59
N LEU A 342 -1.36 -3.99 13.50
CA LEU A 342 -0.52 -4.46 14.60
C LEU A 342 0.68 -3.53 14.75
N THR A 343 0.86 -2.98 15.93
CA THR A 343 1.91 -2.00 16.20
C THR A 343 2.70 -2.39 17.44
N PHE A 344 4.03 -2.35 17.33
CA PHE A 344 4.95 -2.53 18.45
C PHE A 344 5.68 -1.21 18.72
N PHE A 345 5.38 -0.58 19.85
CA PHE A 345 6.04 0.63 20.30
C PHE A 345 7.22 0.28 21.21
N ARG A 346 8.38 0.88 20.93
CA ARG A 346 9.51 0.85 21.83
C ARG A 346 9.31 1.92 22.91
N LEU A 347 8.83 1.52 24.09
CA LEU A 347 8.63 2.44 25.21
C LEU A 347 9.92 2.64 26.04
N GLY A 348 10.79 1.64 26.06
CA GLY A 348 12.08 1.69 26.75
C GLY A 348 12.97 0.49 26.37
N PRO A 349 14.13 0.32 27.03
CA PRO A 349 15.00 -0.85 26.82
C PRO A 349 14.34 -2.17 27.27
N ASP A 350 13.50 -2.10 28.31
CA ASP A 350 12.88 -3.25 28.98
C ASP A 350 11.35 -3.16 28.95
N THR A 351 10.80 -2.38 28.02
CA THR A 351 9.35 -2.18 27.89
C THR A 351 8.93 -2.01 26.45
N VAL A 352 8.02 -2.86 26.00
CA VAL A 352 7.38 -2.80 24.67
C VAL A 352 5.87 -2.75 24.85
N ARG A 353 5.18 -1.97 24.01
CA ARG A 353 3.72 -2.03 23.91
C ARG A 353 3.33 -2.66 22.57
N GLN A 354 2.54 -3.71 22.60
CA GLN A 354 1.94 -4.32 21.42
C GLN A 354 0.46 -3.96 21.38
N PHE A 355 0.05 -3.26 20.33
CA PHE A 355 -1.31 -2.77 20.16
C PHE A 355 -1.88 -3.30 18.86
N SER A 356 -3.04 -3.96 18.95
CA SER A 356 -3.73 -4.54 17.81
C SER A 356 -5.14 -3.98 17.69
N GLU A 357 -5.53 -3.68 16.47
CA GLU A 357 -6.86 -3.22 16.11
C GLU A 357 -7.40 -4.05 14.97
N THR A 358 -8.70 -4.34 14.99
CA THR A 358 -9.39 -5.01 13.88
C THR A 358 -10.51 -4.14 13.34
N SER A 359 -10.91 -4.41 12.11
CA SER A 359 -11.99 -3.67 11.46
C SER A 359 -12.98 -4.61 10.80
N ALA A 360 -14.24 -4.57 11.26
CA ALA A 360 -15.33 -5.37 10.71
C ALA A 360 -16.00 -4.74 9.47
N ASP A 361 -15.72 -3.47 9.19
CA ASP A 361 -16.33 -2.68 8.11
C ASP A 361 -15.31 -2.32 7.00
N GLY A 362 -14.30 -3.18 6.82
CA GLY A 362 -13.32 -3.04 5.75
C GLY A 362 -12.30 -1.92 5.95
N GLY A 363 -12.05 -1.53 7.20
CA GLY A 363 -11.06 -0.51 7.59
C GLY A 363 -11.64 0.87 7.88
N THR A 364 -12.97 1.02 7.93
CA THR A 364 -13.63 2.32 8.19
C THR A 364 -13.59 2.70 9.66
N THR A 365 -13.89 1.75 10.54
CA THR A 365 -13.72 1.89 11.98
C THR A 365 -12.78 0.81 12.49
N TRP A 366 -12.00 1.18 13.50
CA TRP A 366 -11.01 0.30 14.13
C TRP A 366 -11.39 0.14 15.59
N SER A 367 -11.50 -1.12 16.00
CA SER A 367 -11.76 -1.50 17.38
C SER A 367 -10.51 -2.13 17.95
N THR A 368 -10.18 -1.79 19.20
CA THR A 368 -9.06 -2.44 19.89
C THR A 368 -9.36 -3.94 20.00
N ALA A 369 -8.48 -4.75 19.42
CA ALA A 369 -8.52 -6.20 19.58
C ALA A 369 -7.78 -6.60 20.87
N TYR A 370 -6.60 -6.03 21.07
CA TYR A 370 -5.86 -6.13 22.33
C TYR A 370 -4.83 -5.01 22.46
N ASP A 371 -4.44 -4.72 23.70
CA ASP A 371 -3.40 -3.75 24.04
C ASP A 371 -2.56 -4.31 25.20
N PHE A 372 -1.32 -4.67 24.90
CA PHE A 372 -0.43 -5.37 25.81
C PHE A 372 0.82 -4.57 26.11
N ILE A 373 1.25 -4.62 27.37
CA ILE A 373 2.55 -4.16 27.85
C ILE A 373 3.40 -5.38 28.16
N TYR A 374 4.57 -5.40 27.55
CA TYR A 374 5.62 -6.37 27.73
C TYR A 374 6.65 -5.77 28.67
N GLU A 375 6.89 -6.41 29.80
CA GLU A 375 7.92 -6.06 30.77
C GLU A 375 9.00 -7.13 30.74
N ARG A 376 10.27 -6.72 30.58
CA ARG A 376 11.35 -7.69 30.44
C ARG A 376 11.44 -8.53 31.71
N ARG A 377 11.46 -9.84 31.53
CA ARG A 377 11.62 -10.78 32.63
C ARG A 377 13.06 -10.67 33.15
N LYS A 378 13.20 -10.51 34.46
CA LYS A 378 14.50 -10.38 35.15
C LYS A 378 15.10 -11.72 35.51
#